data_AF-A0AAN9VV70-F1
#
_entry.id   AF-A0AAN9VV70-F1
#
_cell.length_a   1.000
_cell.length_b   1.000
_cell.length_c   1.000
_cell.angle_alpha   90.00
_cell.angle_beta   90.00
_cell.angle_gamma   90.00
#
_symmetry.space_group_name_H-M   'P 1'
#
loop_
_entity.id
_entity.type
_entity.pdbx_description
1 polymer ?
#
loop_
_entity_poly.entity_id
_entity_poly.type
_entity_poly.pdbx_seq_one_letter_code
_entity_poly.pdbx_strand_id
1 'polypeptide(L)'
;MKSYFFAVFQLFLTLTICYAQISENHAVDVCEKKVPGVSYKIFLEEKVIENPTRDSKCFLYCVYEERNLMTGNKYNKDVMIDVVRNSTWKNLSEMEEAVQKCASKPEAQDECETAYEFFLCTKPTYHKNVVN
;
A
#
# COMPACT_ATOMS: atom_id res chain seq x y z
N MET A 1 -23.28 17.55 -36.08
CA MET A 1 -23.14 16.26 -35.36
C MET A 1 -21.71 15.88 -34.94
N LYS A 2 -20.64 16.55 -35.40
CA LYS A 2 -19.27 16.24 -34.94
C LYS A 2 -18.90 16.83 -33.56
N SER A 3 -19.49 17.96 -33.17
CA SER A 3 -19.17 18.61 -31.87
C SER A 3 -19.74 17.92 -30.64
N TYR A 4 -20.88 17.23 -30.74
CA TYR A 4 -21.47 16.49 -29.61
C TYR A 4 -20.66 15.24 -29.24
N PHE A 5 -20.06 14.59 -30.23
CA PHE A 5 -19.26 13.38 -30.02
C PHE A 5 -17.96 13.68 -29.25
N PHE A 6 -17.34 14.84 -29.52
CA PHE A 6 -16.15 15.30 -28.80
C PHE A 6 -16.43 15.69 -27.35
N ALA A 7 -17.58 16.34 -27.08
CA ALA A 7 -17.96 16.75 -25.73
C ALA A 7 -18.28 15.54 -24.82
N VAL A 8 -18.96 14.53 -25.36
CA VAL A 8 -19.26 13.29 -24.62
C VAL A 8 -17.97 12.51 -24.34
N PHE A 9 -17.06 12.41 -25.32
CA PHE A 9 -15.79 11.72 -25.13
C PHE A 9 -14.89 12.40 -24.08
N GLN A 10 -14.87 13.74 -24.03
CA GLN A 10 -14.17 14.48 -22.97
C GLN A 10 -14.80 14.29 -21.59
N LEU A 11 -16.13 14.21 -21.47
CA LEU A 11 -16.83 13.94 -20.21
C LEU A 11 -16.57 12.52 -19.69
N PHE A 12 -16.50 11.53 -20.59
CA PHE A 12 -16.17 10.16 -20.20
C PHE A 12 -14.71 10.02 -19.76
N LEU A 13 -13.78 10.73 -20.42
CA LEU A 13 -12.36 10.75 -20.04
C LEU A 13 -12.12 11.40 -18.68
N THR A 14 -12.86 12.45 -18.31
CA THR A 14 -12.70 13.07 -16.98
C THR A 14 -13.29 12.22 -15.86
N LEU A 15 -14.40 11.51 -16.13
CA LEU A 15 -14.98 10.57 -15.16
C LEU A 15 -14.04 9.40 -14.87
N THR A 16 -13.42 8.79 -15.89
CA THR A 16 -12.50 7.65 -15.68
C THR A 16 -11.23 8.04 -14.92
N ILE A 17 -10.68 9.24 -15.15
CA ILE A 17 -9.51 9.72 -14.39
C ILE A 17 -9.85 9.94 -12.91
N CYS A 18 -11.06 10.45 -12.60
CA CYS A 18 -11.51 10.60 -11.21
C CYS A 18 -11.64 9.26 -10.47
N TYR A 19 -12.15 8.21 -11.12
CA TYR A 19 -12.28 6.89 -10.49
C TYR A 19 -10.94 6.28 -10.07
N ALA A 20 -9.86 6.51 -10.82
CA ALA A 20 -8.55 5.92 -10.54
C ALA A 20 -7.90 6.51 -9.26
N GLN A 21 -7.95 7.84 -9.08
CA GLN A 21 -7.32 8.53 -7.93
C GLN A 21 -8.04 8.27 -6.60
N ILE A 22 -9.33 7.91 -6.63
CA ILE A 22 -10.10 7.59 -5.42
C ILE A 22 -9.61 6.26 -4.80
N SER A 23 -9.10 5.31 -5.58
CA SER A 23 -8.82 3.95 -5.09
C SER A 23 -7.59 3.81 -4.18
N GLU A 24 -6.49 4.53 -4.42
CA GLU A 24 -5.27 4.41 -3.58
C GLU A 24 -5.44 5.01 -2.18
N ASN A 25 -6.19 6.11 -2.08
CA ASN A 25 -6.48 6.79 -0.82
C ASN A 25 -7.64 6.13 -0.05
N HIS A 26 -8.51 5.38 -0.74
CA HIS A 26 -9.66 4.72 -0.11
C HIS A 26 -9.26 3.72 0.99
N ALA A 27 -8.24 2.90 0.76
CA ALA A 27 -7.79 1.92 1.77
C ALA A 27 -7.30 2.63 3.05
N VAL A 28 -6.56 3.73 2.91
CA VAL A 28 -6.09 4.54 4.03
C VAL A 28 -7.26 5.15 4.79
N ASP A 29 -8.21 5.78 4.09
CA ASP A 29 -9.38 6.41 4.69
C ASP A 29 -10.27 5.41 5.45
N VAL A 30 -10.42 4.19 4.92
CA VAL A 30 -11.14 3.11 5.60
C VAL A 30 -10.41 2.70 6.88
N CYS A 31 -9.08 2.55 6.82
CA CYS A 31 -8.30 2.11 7.96
C CYS A 31 -8.13 3.17 9.05
N GLU A 32 -8.07 4.46 8.70
CA GLU A 32 -8.06 5.56 9.68
C GLU A 32 -9.38 5.60 10.49
N LYS A 33 -10.50 5.22 9.87
CA LYS A 33 -11.80 5.08 10.58
C LYS A 33 -11.86 3.85 11.47
N LYS A 34 -11.22 2.74 11.07
CA LYS A 34 -11.17 1.49 11.85
C LYS A 34 -10.22 1.58 13.05
N VAL A 35 -9.15 2.35 12.95
CA VAL A 35 -8.12 2.51 13.98
C VAL A 35 -8.03 3.98 14.42
N PRO A 36 -8.98 4.46 15.24
CA PRO A 36 -8.99 5.86 15.66
C PRO A 36 -7.72 6.21 16.45
N GLY A 37 -7.07 7.31 16.07
CA GLY A 37 -5.82 7.78 16.70
C GLY A 37 -4.56 7.44 15.90
N VAL A 38 -4.67 6.65 14.82
CA VAL A 38 -3.60 6.45 13.84
C VAL A 38 -4.00 7.12 12.53
N SER A 39 -3.14 8.01 12.03
CA SER A 39 -3.25 8.54 10.66
C SER A 39 -2.05 8.08 9.85
N TYR A 40 -2.24 7.87 8.54
CA TYR A 40 -1.14 7.57 7.62
C TYR A 40 -0.01 8.61 7.69
N LYS A 41 -0.38 9.89 7.85
CA LYS A 41 0.60 10.98 8.03
C LYS A 41 1.45 10.80 9.29
N ILE A 42 0.82 10.33 10.37
CA ILE A 42 1.48 10.08 11.67
C ILE A 42 2.32 8.80 11.59
N PHE A 43 1.85 7.77 10.88
CA PHE A 43 2.61 6.54 10.66
C PHE A 43 3.92 6.77 9.90
N LEU A 44 3.92 7.69 8.94
CA LEU A 44 5.13 8.07 8.19
C LEU A 44 6.13 8.88 9.01
N GLU A 45 5.78 9.34 10.21
CA GLU A 45 6.75 9.97 11.11
C GLU A 45 7.71 8.88 11.63
N GLU A 46 9.02 9.06 11.42
CA GLU A 46 10.04 8.07 11.77
C GLU A 46 9.93 7.57 13.22
N LYS A 47 9.51 8.45 14.13
CA LYS A 47 9.31 8.15 15.56
C LYS A 47 8.25 7.08 15.82
N VAL A 48 7.22 7.00 14.97
CA VAL A 48 6.15 5.98 15.08
C VAL A 48 6.61 4.63 14.53
N ILE A 49 7.56 4.65 13.59
CA ILE A 49 8.22 3.43 13.09
C ILE A 49 9.28 2.92 14.09
N GLU A 50 9.98 3.81 14.80
CA GLU A 50 10.96 3.38 15.81
C GLU A 50 10.29 2.80 17.06
N ASN A 51 9.11 3.32 17.42
CA ASN A 51 8.33 2.87 18.58
C ASN A 51 6.87 2.59 18.19
N PRO A 52 6.60 1.50 17.46
CA PRO A 52 5.26 1.20 16.98
C PRO A 52 4.34 0.77 18.12
N THR A 53 3.13 1.33 18.17
CA THR A 53 2.05 0.81 19.02
C THR A 53 1.40 -0.39 18.34
N ARG A 54 0.65 -1.21 19.08
CA ARG A 54 -0.14 -2.30 18.46
C ARG A 54 -1.09 -1.74 17.39
N ASP A 55 -1.73 -0.61 17.68
CA ASP A 55 -2.66 0.04 16.76
C ASP A 55 -1.99 0.50 15.46
N SER A 56 -0.75 1.03 15.52
CA SER A 56 -0.04 1.43 14.31
C SER A 56 0.37 0.24 13.44
N LYS A 57 0.70 -0.90 14.06
CA LYS A 57 0.94 -2.17 13.34
C LYS A 57 -0.36 -2.70 12.72
N CYS A 58 -1.47 -2.65 13.44
CA CYS A 58 -2.76 -3.11 12.94
C CYS A 58 -3.34 -2.18 11.86
N PHE A 59 -3.02 -0.89 11.89
CA PHE A 59 -3.32 0.03 10.80
C PHE A 59 -2.62 -0.40 9.50
N LEU A 60 -1.35 -0.80 9.58
CA LEU A 60 -0.61 -1.32 8.43
C LEU A 60 -1.22 -2.62 7.91
N TYR A 61 -1.56 -3.56 8.80
CA TYR A 61 -2.29 -4.77 8.42
C TYR A 61 -3.60 -4.43 7.70
N CYS A 62 -4.41 -3.52 8.24
CA CYS A 62 -5.66 -3.08 7.62
C CYS A 62 -5.41 -2.56 6.19
N VAL A 63 -4.39 -1.73 5.99
CA VAL A 63 -4.07 -1.20 4.65
C VAL A 63 -3.66 -2.33 3.71
N TYR A 64 -2.91 -3.33 4.18
CA TYR A 64 -2.53 -4.49 3.38
C TYR A 64 -3.72 -5.40 3.05
N GLU A 65 -4.64 -5.61 3.99
CA GLU A 65 -5.86 -6.39 3.81
C GLU A 65 -6.81 -5.72 2.82
N GLU A 66 -7.07 -4.42 2.96
CA GLU A 66 -7.92 -3.63 2.03
C GLU A 66 -7.35 -3.60 0.60
N ARG A 67 -6.03 -3.76 0.45
CA ARG A 67 -5.33 -3.85 -0.84
C ARG A 67 -5.15 -5.29 -1.32
N ASN A 68 -5.70 -6.27 -0.60
CA ASN A 68 -5.56 -7.70 -0.89
C ASN A 68 -4.09 -8.17 -0.97
N LEU A 69 -3.19 -7.48 -0.28
CA LEU A 69 -1.77 -7.84 -0.14
C LEU A 69 -1.59 -8.89 0.96
N MET A 70 -2.52 -8.94 1.91
CA MET A 70 -2.55 -9.92 2.98
C MET A 70 -3.96 -10.41 3.26
N THR A 71 -4.07 -11.63 3.82
CA THR A 71 -5.30 -12.15 4.42
C THR A 71 -4.93 -12.93 5.67
N GLY A 72 -5.29 -12.41 6.84
CA GLY A 72 -4.73 -12.87 8.11
C GLY A 72 -3.20 -12.76 8.10
N ASN A 73 -2.51 -13.82 8.51
CA ASN A 73 -1.03 -13.83 8.57
C ASN A 73 -0.33 -14.07 7.23
N LYS A 74 -1.07 -14.25 6.12
CA LYS A 74 -0.49 -14.67 4.84
C LYS A 74 -0.37 -13.53 3.84
N TYR A 75 0.80 -13.43 3.22
CA TYR A 75 1.03 -12.52 2.09
C TYR A 75 0.47 -13.08 0.79
N ASN A 76 -0.20 -12.22 0.03
CA ASN A 76 -0.55 -12.46 -1.37
C ASN A 76 0.60 -11.98 -2.26
N LYS A 77 1.61 -12.86 -2.42
CA LYS A 77 2.86 -12.53 -3.12
C LYS A 77 2.62 -12.06 -4.55
N ASP A 78 1.71 -12.70 -5.27
CA ASP A 78 1.43 -12.37 -6.66
C ASP A 78 0.88 -10.94 -6.78
N VAL A 79 -0.10 -10.57 -5.92
CA VAL A 79 -0.64 -9.20 -5.90
C VAL A 79 0.41 -8.19 -5.47
N MET A 80 1.26 -8.51 -4.49
CA MET A 80 2.36 -7.62 -4.09
C MET A 80 3.34 -7.35 -5.25
N ILE A 81 3.72 -8.40 -5.99
CA ILE A 81 4.59 -8.27 -7.16
C ILE A 81 3.91 -7.49 -8.28
N ASP A 82 2.62 -7.70 -8.51
CA ASP A 82 1.86 -6.91 -9.47
C ASP A 82 1.79 -5.43 -9.08
N VAL A 83 1.67 -5.10 -7.79
CA VAL A 83 1.77 -3.71 -7.30
C VAL A 83 3.15 -3.13 -7.60
N VAL A 84 4.24 -3.89 -7.36
CA VAL A 84 5.58 -3.44 -7.73
C VAL A 84 5.64 -3.13 -9.22
N ARG A 85 5.23 -4.07 -10.09
CA ARG A 85 5.34 -3.95 -11.56
C ARG A 85 4.55 -2.79 -12.15
N ASN A 86 3.42 -2.44 -11.54
CA ASN A 86 2.56 -1.35 -11.97
C ASN A 86 2.90 0.00 -11.32
N SER A 87 3.93 0.05 -10.47
CA SER A 87 4.39 1.29 -9.84
C SER A 87 5.31 2.12 -10.75
N THR A 88 5.54 3.38 -10.38
CA THR A 88 6.50 4.29 -11.05
C THR A 88 7.87 4.31 -10.36
N TRP A 89 8.21 3.28 -9.59
CA TRP A 89 9.44 3.24 -8.78
C TRP A 89 10.70 3.03 -9.63
N LYS A 90 11.84 3.54 -9.15
CA LYS A 90 13.09 3.59 -9.93
C LYS A 90 13.68 2.21 -10.27
N ASN A 91 13.67 1.28 -9.32
CA ASN A 91 14.24 -0.07 -9.49
C ASN A 91 13.22 -1.15 -9.11
N LEU A 92 12.35 -1.49 -10.06
CA LEU A 92 11.29 -2.48 -9.86
C LEU A 92 11.85 -3.87 -9.51
N SER A 93 12.95 -4.29 -10.14
CA SER A 93 13.54 -5.62 -9.88
C SER A 93 14.07 -5.76 -8.46
N GLU A 94 14.75 -4.74 -7.93
CA GLU A 94 15.22 -4.74 -6.55
C GLU A 94 14.06 -4.77 -5.54
N MET A 95 12.94 -4.13 -5.87
CA MET A 95 11.76 -4.17 -5.03
C MET A 95 11.00 -5.50 -5.14
N GLU A 96 10.93 -6.12 -6.32
CA GLU A 96 10.41 -7.49 -6.48
C GLU A 96 11.23 -8.49 -5.65
N GLU A 97 12.57 -8.39 -5.69
CA GLU A 97 13.46 -9.20 -4.87
C GLU A 97 13.23 -8.98 -3.37
N ALA A 98 13.03 -7.72 -2.94
CA ALA A 98 12.71 -7.40 -1.56
C ALA A 98 11.38 -8.03 -1.13
N VAL A 99 10.33 -7.95 -1.95
CA VAL A 99 9.03 -8.60 -1.69
C VAL A 99 9.22 -10.11 -1.55
N GLN A 100 9.91 -10.76 -2.50
CA GLN A 100 10.15 -12.20 -2.46
C GLN A 100 10.91 -12.63 -1.19
N LYS A 101 11.98 -11.91 -0.84
CA LYS A 101 12.78 -12.17 0.35
C LYS A 101 11.98 -11.98 1.62
N CYS A 102 11.26 -10.87 1.75
CA CYS A 102 10.56 -10.49 2.97
C CYS A 102 9.30 -11.34 3.19
N ALA A 103 8.55 -11.64 2.14
CA ALA A 103 7.36 -12.49 2.23
C ALA A 103 7.68 -14.00 2.38
N SER A 104 8.97 -14.38 2.34
CA SER A 104 9.41 -15.76 2.60
C SER A 104 9.91 -15.98 4.03
N LYS A 105 9.92 -14.92 4.85
CA LYS A 105 10.16 -15.05 6.29
C LYS A 105 8.97 -15.75 6.96
N PRO A 106 9.19 -16.45 8.09
CA PRO A 106 8.11 -16.96 8.91
C PRO A 106 7.12 -15.85 9.29
N GLU A 107 5.85 -16.20 9.38
CA GLU A 107 4.81 -15.32 9.90
C GLU A 107 5.05 -15.04 11.39
N ALA A 108 4.66 -13.86 11.85
CA ALA A 108 4.79 -13.48 13.25
C ALA A 108 3.63 -14.06 14.09
N GLN A 109 3.54 -13.65 15.36
CA GLN A 109 2.51 -14.13 16.29
C GLN A 109 1.08 -13.80 15.84
N ASP A 110 0.89 -12.66 15.17
CA ASP A 110 -0.40 -12.15 14.71
C ASP A 110 -0.25 -11.35 13.41
N GLU A 111 -1.37 -11.00 12.81
CA GLU A 111 -1.47 -10.40 11.49
C GLU A 111 -0.89 -8.98 11.45
N CYS A 112 -1.03 -8.24 12.56
CA CYS A 112 -0.49 -6.89 12.73
C CYS A 112 1.04 -6.93 12.81
N GLU A 113 1.60 -7.84 13.61
CA GLU A 113 3.04 -8.04 13.70
C GLU A 113 3.62 -8.53 12.37
N THR A 114 2.91 -9.44 11.68
CA THR A 114 3.35 -9.96 10.39
C THR A 114 3.43 -8.84 9.36
N ALA A 115 2.38 -8.00 9.25
CA ALA A 115 2.39 -6.83 8.38
C ALA A 115 3.55 -5.88 8.71
N TYR A 116 3.77 -5.63 9.99
CA TYR A 116 4.83 -4.72 10.46
C TYR A 116 6.24 -5.23 10.16
N GLU A 117 6.51 -6.51 10.38
CA GLU A 117 7.79 -7.12 10.05
C GLU A 117 8.08 -7.09 8.55
N PHE A 118 7.06 -7.27 7.71
CA PHE A 118 7.19 -7.10 6.27
C PHE A 118 7.58 -5.67 5.89
N PHE A 119 6.90 -4.68 6.48
CA PHE A 119 7.22 -3.27 6.27
C PHE A 119 8.66 -2.96 6.67
N LEU A 120 9.10 -3.39 7.86
CA LEU A 120 10.49 -3.18 8.29
C LEU A 120 11.50 -3.85 7.35
N CYS A 121 11.16 -5.05 6.85
CA CYS A 121 12.02 -5.78 5.94
C CYS A 121 12.19 -5.08 4.58
N THR A 122 11.11 -4.49 4.05
CA THR A 122 11.09 -3.83 2.74
C THR A 122 11.44 -2.35 2.80
N LYS A 123 11.35 -1.70 3.97
CA LYS A 123 11.59 -0.26 4.20
C LYS A 123 12.89 0.25 3.54
N PRO A 124 14.08 -0.39 3.72
CA PRO A 124 15.30 0.13 3.12
C PRO A 124 15.24 0.21 1.59
N THR A 125 14.68 -0.83 0.96
CA THR A 125 14.50 -0.89 -0.49
C THR A 125 13.45 0.11 -0.96
N TYR A 126 12.35 0.25 -0.20
CA TYR A 126 11.31 1.21 -0.49
C TYR A 126 11.84 2.66 -0.44
N HIS A 127 12.57 3.05 0.60
CA HIS A 127 13.15 4.39 0.69
C HIS A 127 14.02 4.69 -0.52
N LYS A 128 14.97 3.80 -0.85
CA LYS A 128 15.86 3.97 -2.02
C LYS A 128 15.09 4.17 -3.34
N ASN A 129 13.94 3.52 -3.50
CA ASN A 129 13.21 3.45 -4.76
C ASN A 129 12.07 4.45 -4.92
N VAL A 130 11.53 4.94 -3.80
CA VAL A 130 10.30 5.74 -3.76
C VAL A 130 10.51 7.10 -3.11
N VAL A 131 11.35 7.18 -2.07
CA VAL A 131 11.56 8.41 -1.27
C VAL A 131 12.99 8.90 -1.53
N ASN A 132 13.13 9.85 -2.46
CA ASN A 132 14.42 10.42 -2.91
C ASN A 132 15.45 10.66 -1.80
#